data_AF-A0A2P5WBU7-F1
#
_entry.id   AF-A0A2P5WBU7-F1
#
_cell.length_a   1.000
_cell.length_b   1.000
_cell.length_c   1.000
_cell.angle_alpha   90.00
_cell.angle_beta   90.00
_cell.angle_gamma   90.00
#
_symmetry.space_group_name_H-M   'P 1'
#
loop_
_entity.id
_entity.type
_entity.pdbx_description
1 polymer ?
#
loop_
_entity_poly.entity_id
_entity_poly.type
_entity_poly.pdbx_seq_one_letter_code
_entity_poly.pdbx_strand_id
1 'polypeptide(L)'
;MVKIQDLISKLLVKNPKKRIGSMKGSVEIKRHEFFKGVNWALIRSVRPPEVPSDLYKVKSSRVHIPKLSKQERDAPYQIPRHFDYF
;
A
#
# COMPACT_ATOMS: atom_id res chain seq x y z
N MET A 1 -21.32 -0.33 -13.90
CA MET A 1 -20.26 -1.35 -14.05
C MET A 1 -19.14 -0.95 -15.02
N VAL A 2 -19.41 -0.25 -16.13
CA VAL A 2 -18.38 0.07 -17.14
C VAL A 2 -17.18 0.90 -16.62
N LYS A 3 -17.40 1.78 -15.63
CA LYS A 3 -16.35 2.69 -15.12
C LYS A 3 -15.21 1.98 -14.40
N ILE A 4 -15.47 0.87 -13.70
CA ILE A 4 -14.40 0.13 -13.01
C ILE A 4 -13.59 -0.73 -13.99
N GLN A 5 -14.24 -1.31 -14.99
CA GLN A 5 -13.56 -2.09 -16.04
C GLN A 5 -12.59 -1.21 -16.84
N ASP A 6 -12.98 0.04 -17.13
CA ASP A 6 -12.12 1.03 -17.79
C ASP A 6 -10.90 1.39 -16.92
N LEU A 7 -11.11 1.64 -15.62
CA LEU A 7 -10.02 1.92 -14.68
C LEU A 7 -9.03 0.75 -14.62
N ILE A 8 -9.53 -0.48 -14.45
CA ILE A 8 -8.70 -1.68 -14.36
C ILE A 8 -7.90 -1.89 -15.65
N SER A 9 -8.55 -1.73 -16.81
CA SER A 9 -7.89 -1.86 -18.12
C SER A 9 -6.72 -0.87 -18.27
N LYS A 10 -6.90 0.38 -17.82
CA LYS A 10 -5.87 1.43 -17.88
C LYS A 10 -4.74 1.24 -16.86
N LEU A 11 -5.03 0.65 -15.70
CA LEU A 11 -4.02 0.32 -14.68
C LEU A 11 -3.17 -0.89 -15.10
N LEU A 12 -3.78 -1.87 -15.78
CA LEU A 12 -3.12 -3.11 -16.19
C LEU A 12 -2.49 -3.05 -17.59
N VAL A 13 -2.26 -1.84 -18.13
CA VAL A 13 -1.52 -1.69 -19.38
C VAL A 13 -0.09 -2.21 -19.20
N LYS A 14 0.28 -3.18 -20.04
CA LYS A 14 1.61 -3.84 -20.03
C LYS A 14 2.75 -2.83 -20.18
N ASN A 15 2.60 -1.88 -21.09
CA ASN A 15 3.59 -0.82 -21.30
C ASN A 15 3.49 0.24 -20.18
N PRO A 16 4.52 0.42 -19.35
CA PRO A 16 4.47 1.36 -18.23
C PRO A 16 4.26 2.81 -18.67
N LYS A 17 4.81 3.23 -19.81
CA LYS A 17 4.67 4.61 -20.33
C LYS A 17 3.23 4.96 -20.74
N LYS A 18 2.41 3.93 -21.04
CA LYS A 18 1.01 4.08 -21.43
C LYS A 18 0.04 3.82 -20.28
N ARG A 19 0.54 3.42 -19.11
CA ARG A 19 -0.27 3.12 -17.94
C ARG A 19 -0.79 4.42 -17.33
N ILE A 20 -2.05 4.42 -16.88
CA ILE A 20 -2.59 5.55 -16.14
C ILE A 20 -1.74 5.85 -14.91
N GLY A 21 -1.39 7.12 -14.72
CA GLY A 21 -0.51 7.60 -13.69
C GLY A 21 0.96 7.68 -14.08
N SER A 22 1.35 7.29 -15.31
CA SER A 22 2.74 7.42 -15.75
C SER A 22 3.15 8.87 -16.09
N MET A 23 2.23 9.73 -16.53
CA MET A 23 2.58 11.09 -16.96
C MET A 23 2.39 12.10 -15.83
N LYS A 24 1.19 12.18 -15.24
CA LYS A 24 0.86 13.14 -14.17
C LYS A 24 0.76 12.50 -12.79
N GLY A 25 1.27 11.27 -12.63
CA GLY A 25 1.26 10.56 -11.35
C GLY A 25 -0.15 10.18 -10.88
N SER A 26 -0.32 10.09 -9.55
CA SER A 26 -1.57 9.66 -8.92
C SER A 26 -2.80 10.53 -9.24
N VAL A 27 -2.60 11.76 -9.76
CA VAL A 27 -3.70 12.67 -10.12
C VAL A 27 -4.59 12.10 -11.22
N GLU A 28 -4.02 11.36 -12.18
CA GLU A 28 -4.80 10.74 -13.26
C GLU A 28 -5.77 9.68 -12.72
N ILE A 29 -5.29 8.88 -11.77
CA ILE A 29 -6.09 7.84 -11.10
C ILE A 29 -7.21 8.51 -10.29
N LYS A 30 -6.87 9.54 -9.49
CA LYS A 30 -7.83 10.25 -8.63
C LYS A 30 -8.94 10.96 -9.41
N ARG A 31 -8.68 11.39 -10.65
CA ARG A 31 -9.64 12.07 -11.54
C ARG A 31 -10.53 11.10 -12.32
N HIS A 32 -10.26 9.80 -12.26
CA HIS A 32 -11.05 8.81 -12.98
C HIS A 32 -12.52 8.84 -12.54
N GLU A 33 -13.44 8.57 -13.47
CA GLU A 33 -14.88 8.64 -13.19
C GLU A 33 -15.34 7.62 -12.14
N PHE A 34 -14.58 6.54 -11.95
CA PHE A 34 -14.77 5.59 -10.85
C PHE A 34 -14.69 6.25 -9.47
N PHE A 35 -13.81 7.25 -9.30
CA PHE A 35 -13.64 7.99 -8.05
C PHE A 35 -14.39 9.34 -8.05
N LYS A 36 -15.37 9.51 -8.95
CA LYS A 36 -16.19 10.74 -8.99
C LYS A 36 -16.92 10.91 -7.65
N GLY A 37 -16.74 12.07 -7.03
CA GLY A 37 -17.33 12.40 -5.72
C GLY A 37 -16.45 12.06 -4.51
N VAL A 38 -15.28 11.43 -4.71
CA VAL A 38 -14.34 11.18 -3.63
C VAL A 38 -13.61 12.48 -3.26
N ASN A 39 -13.75 12.93 -2.01
CA ASN A 39 -12.94 14.01 -1.47
C ASN A 39 -11.61 13.48 -0.93
N TRP A 40 -10.58 13.52 -1.77
CA TRP A 40 -9.24 13.02 -1.43
C TRP A 40 -8.56 13.77 -0.29
N ALA A 41 -8.92 15.04 -0.04
CA ALA A 41 -8.37 15.82 1.07
C ALA A 41 -8.89 15.35 2.43
N LEU A 42 -10.09 14.78 2.47
CA LEU A 42 -10.78 14.35 3.70
C LEU A 42 -10.88 12.82 3.84
N ILE A 43 -10.17 12.05 3.02
CA ILE A 43 -10.35 10.60 2.95
C ILE A 43 -10.15 9.88 4.30
N ARG A 44 -9.30 10.42 5.18
CA ARG A 44 -9.04 9.88 6.53
C ARG A 44 -10.15 10.20 7.53
N SER A 45 -10.99 11.18 7.24
CA SER A 45 -12.10 11.63 8.09
C SER A 45 -13.42 10.95 7.71
N VAL A 46 -13.47 10.26 6.56
CA VAL A 46 -14.63 9.48 6.15
C VAL A 46 -14.73 8.23 7.01
N ARG A 47 -15.93 7.95 7.53
CA ARG A 47 -16.18 6.69 8.25
C ARG A 47 -15.86 5.52 7.32
N PRO A 48 -14.98 4.58 7.70
CA PRO A 48 -14.67 3.44 6.86
C PRO A 48 -15.92 2.56 6.70
N PRO A 49 -16.09 1.91 5.54
CA PRO A 49 -17.26 1.08 5.27
C PRO A 49 -17.33 -0.14 6.20
N GLU A 50 -16.18 -0.64 6.63
CA GLU A 50 -16.06 -1.74 7.57
C GLU A 50 -15.15 -1.26 8.71
N VAL A 51 -15.69 -1.29 9.94
CA VAL A 51 -14.91 -1.01 11.14
C VAL A 51 -14.59 -2.33 11.80
N PRO A 52 -13.30 -2.58 12.04
CA PRO A 52 -12.88 -3.63 12.89
C PRO A 52 -13.59 -3.69 14.29
N SER A 53 -14.57 -4.59 14.50
CA SER A 53 -15.04 -5.17 15.78
C SER A 53 -13.91 -5.80 16.61
N ASP A 54 -13.93 -5.58 17.93
CA ASP A 54 -12.83 -5.95 18.83
C ASP A 54 -12.45 -7.45 18.85
N LEU A 55 -13.24 -8.34 18.24
CA LEU A 55 -12.94 -9.78 18.13
C LEU A 55 -11.70 -10.09 17.29
N TYR A 56 -11.32 -9.20 16.37
CA TYR A 56 -10.08 -9.28 15.60
C TYR A 56 -9.18 -8.07 15.82
N LYS A 57 -9.24 -7.45 17.02
CA LYS A 57 -7.97 -7.02 17.61
C LYS A 57 -7.11 -8.26 17.66
N VAL A 58 -6.39 -8.52 16.56
CA VAL A 58 -5.11 -9.20 16.61
C VAL A 58 -4.42 -8.43 17.70
N LYS A 59 -4.40 -9.03 18.90
CA LYS A 59 -3.51 -8.61 19.96
C LYS A 59 -2.22 -8.33 19.23
N SER A 60 -1.75 -7.09 19.27
CA SER A 60 -0.44 -6.70 18.75
C SER A 60 0.59 -7.51 19.55
N SER A 61 0.69 -8.80 19.24
CA SER A 61 1.34 -9.80 20.07
C SER A 61 1.86 -10.98 19.27
N ARG A 62 1.80 -11.01 17.93
CA ARG A 62 2.45 -12.10 17.15
C ARG A 62 3.05 -11.71 15.80
N VAL A 63 3.58 -10.49 15.65
CA VAL A 63 4.89 -10.44 15.00
C VAL A 63 5.86 -10.32 16.15
N HIS A 64 6.48 -11.42 16.54
CA HIS A 64 7.65 -11.36 17.42
C HIS A 64 8.75 -10.71 16.59
N ILE A 65 8.78 -9.38 16.53
CA ILE A 65 9.96 -8.66 16.07
C ILE A 65 10.91 -8.73 17.25
N PRO A 66 12.00 -9.51 17.19
CA PRO A 66 12.98 -9.52 18.26
C PRO A 66 13.45 -8.08 18.46
N LYS A 67 13.19 -7.51 19.64
CA LYS A 67 13.76 -6.21 19.97
C LYS A 67 15.26 -6.43 20.13
N LEU A 68 16.04 -6.03 19.15
CA LEU A 68 17.50 -6.01 19.25
C LEU A 68 17.88 -5.29 20.53
N SER A 69 18.78 -5.88 21.30
CA SER A 69 19.43 -5.25 22.46
C SER A 69 20.18 -4.00 22.02
N LYS A 70 20.50 -3.10 22.97
CA LYS A 70 21.28 -1.89 22.68
C LYS A 70 22.61 -2.23 21.99
N GLN A 71 23.27 -3.29 22.45
CA GLN A 71 24.53 -3.77 21.90
C GLN A 71 24.42 -4.27 20.45
N GLU A 72 23.33 -4.98 20.10
CA GLU A 72 23.09 -5.43 18.72
C GLU A 72 22.75 -4.27 17.77
N ARG A 73 22.11 -3.21 18.27
CA ARG A 73 21.81 -2.01 17.47
C ARG A 73 23.04 -1.17 17.16
N ASP A 74 23.97 -1.12 18.11
CA ASP A 74 25.21 -0.35 18.00
C ASP A 74 26.32 -1.14 17.27
N ALA A 75 26.10 -2.43 16.99
CA ALA A 75 27.04 -3.25 16.24
C ALA A 75 27.06 -2.86 14.75
N PRO A 76 28.24 -2.83 14.10
CA PRO A 76 28.34 -2.57 12.67
C PRO A 76 27.61 -3.65 11.88
N TYR A 77 26.75 -3.25 10.93
CA TYR A 77 25.97 -4.17 10.10
C TYR A 77 26.89 -5.15 9.37
N GLN A 78 26.80 -6.43 9.75
CA GLN A 78 27.47 -7.51 9.04
C GLN A 78 26.52 -8.02 7.96
N ILE A 79 26.80 -7.67 6.70
CA ILE A 79 26.10 -8.23 5.55
C ILE A 79 26.57 -9.69 5.43
N PRO A 80 25.68 -10.69 5.55
CA PRO A 80 26.06 -12.09 5.34
C PRO A 80 26.69 -12.23 3.95
N ARG A 81 27.92 -12.78 3.88
CA ARG A 81 28.64 -12.97 2.61
C ARG A 81 27.97 -13.99 1.70
N HIS A 82 27.08 -14.80 2.26
CA HIS A 82 26.24 -15.71 1.53
C HIS A 82 24.80 -15.44 1.92
N PHE A 83 24.01 -15.09 0.92
CA PHE A 83 22.58 -15.02 1.04
C PHE A 83 22.07 -16.18 0.18
N ASP A 84 21.57 -17.22 0.84
CA ASP A 84 20.91 -18.32 0.14
C ASP A 84 19.65 -17.75 -0.49
N TYR A 85 19.72 -17.43 -1.78
CA TYR A 85 18.54 -17.26 -2.59
C TYR A 85 18.05 -18.67 -2.91
N PHE A 86 17.29 -19.29 -1.99
CA PHE A 86 16.22 -20.30 -2.19
C PHE A 86 15.88 -20.97 -0.84
#